data_AF-A0A7Y2MME5-F1
#
_entry.id   AF-A0A7Y2MME5-F1
#
_cell.length_a   1.000
_cell.length_b   1.000
_cell.length_c   1.000
_cell.angle_alpha   90.00
_cell.angle_beta   90.00
_cell.angle_gamma   90.00
#
_symmetry.space_group_name_H-M   'P 1'
#
loop_
_entity.id
_entity.type
_entity.pdbx_description
1 polymer ?
#
loop_
_entity_poly.entity_id
_entity_poly.type
_entity_poly.pdbx_seq_one_letter_code
_entity_poly.pdbx_strand_id
1 'polypeptide(L)'
;MKKLLFSIVLVLGYFAGYTQGNVLDPLDVAKIKQVGSITASEGNWAAFTVSVQSDPLKENKPAHSELHLLNLDTKETTPFITSGSVRSIAFRPGKSSITFLSRRAGDNSTSLYEIPLAGGEAAKIYEFDYSI
;
A
#
# COMPACT_ATOMS: atom_id res chain seq x y z
N MET A 1 32.55 21.25 -49.74
CA MET A 1 31.18 20.71 -49.63
C MET A 1 31.11 19.35 -48.91
N LYS A 2 31.97 18.36 -49.23
CA LYS A 2 31.99 17.05 -48.53
C LYS A 2 32.23 17.10 -47.01
N LYS A 3 33.07 18.03 -46.52
CA LYS A 3 33.32 18.22 -45.07
C LYS A 3 32.12 18.80 -44.30
N LEU A 4 31.27 19.58 -44.97
CA LEU A 4 30.07 20.18 -44.37
C LEU A 4 28.94 19.13 -44.25
N LEU A 5 28.79 18.26 -45.25
CA LEU A 5 27.88 17.11 -45.21
C LEU A 5 28.25 16.10 -44.11
N PHE A 6 29.54 15.86 -43.87
CA PHE A 6 29.99 14.95 -42.81
C PHE A 6 29.70 15.48 -41.39
N SER A 7 29.74 16.81 -41.22
CA SER A 7 29.42 17.46 -39.95
C SER A 7 27.92 17.44 -39.62
N ILE A 8 27.05 17.49 -40.64
CA ILE A 8 25.59 17.47 -40.46
C ILE A 8 25.10 16.06 -40.08
N VAL A 9 25.72 15.01 -40.64
CA VAL A 9 25.42 13.62 -40.28
C VAL A 9 25.84 13.29 -38.84
N LEU A 10 26.93 13.88 -38.34
CA LEU A 10 27.39 13.68 -36.96
C LEU A 10 26.47 14.34 -35.91
N VAL A 11 25.81 15.45 -36.27
CA VAL A 11 24.86 16.15 -35.38
C VAL A 11 23.49 15.46 -35.35
N LEU A 12 23.05 14.88 -36.47
CA LEU A 12 21.79 14.12 -36.55
C LEU A 12 21.84 12.77 -35.82
N GLY A 13 23.02 12.16 -35.70
CA GLY A 13 23.21 10.92 -34.93
C GLY A 13 23.07 11.09 -33.41
N TYR A 14 23.26 12.31 -32.88
CA TYR A 14 23.10 12.59 -31.44
C TYR A 14 21.63 12.64 -30.99
N PHE A 15 20.70 12.98 -31.89
CA PHE A 15 19.26 13.05 -31.57
C PHE A 15 18.54 11.70 -31.68
N ALA A 16 19.18 10.66 -32.24
CA ALA A 16 18.57 9.34 -32.39
C ALA A 16 18.57 8.49 -31.09
N GLY A 17 19.11 9.01 -29.99
CA GLY A 17 19.45 8.23 -28.79
C GLY A 17 18.50 8.29 -27.59
N TYR A 18 17.34 8.96 -27.66
CA TYR A 18 16.44 9.06 -26.50
C TYR A 18 14.98 8.81 -26.84
N THR A 19 14.68 7.64 -27.37
CA THR A 19 13.41 6.97 -27.04
C THR A 19 13.66 6.19 -25.76
N GLN A 20 13.78 6.88 -24.63
CA GLN A 20 13.54 6.24 -23.35
C GLN A 20 12.04 5.94 -23.32
N GLY A 21 11.67 4.68 -23.60
CA GLY A 21 10.36 4.19 -23.16
C GLY A 21 10.22 4.39 -21.65
N ASN A 22 9.05 4.09 -21.09
CA ASN A 22 8.85 4.08 -19.64
C ASN A 22 9.76 3.02 -18.98
N VAL A 23 11.03 3.36 -18.78
CA VAL A 23 12.03 2.54 -18.07
C VAL A 23 11.81 2.79 -16.59
N LEU A 24 11.86 1.72 -15.82
CA LEU A 24 11.68 1.77 -14.37
C LEU A 24 12.88 2.51 -13.73
N ASP A 25 12.62 3.69 -13.16
CA ASP A 25 13.61 4.44 -12.38
C ASP A 25 13.71 3.84 -10.96
N PRO A 26 14.87 3.92 -10.27
CA PRO A 26 14.96 3.51 -8.87
C PRO A 26 13.90 4.16 -7.97
N LEU A 27 13.47 5.39 -8.26
CA LEU A 27 12.40 6.07 -7.52
C LEU A 27 11.02 5.47 -7.80
N ASP A 28 10.82 4.80 -8.93
CA ASP A 28 9.56 4.10 -9.22
C ASP A 28 9.38 2.87 -8.33
N VAL A 29 10.47 2.24 -7.87
CA VAL A 29 10.42 1.16 -6.87
C VAL A 29 9.75 1.66 -5.59
N ALA A 30 10.04 2.89 -5.18
CA ALA A 30 9.43 3.53 -4.02
C ALA A 30 7.96 3.97 -4.23
N LYS A 31 7.38 3.76 -5.41
CA LYS A 31 5.96 4.01 -5.70
C LYS A 31 5.14 2.72 -5.79
N ILE A 32 5.80 1.55 -5.76
CA ILE A 32 5.12 0.26 -5.86
C ILE A 32 4.22 0.06 -4.63
N LYS A 33 2.96 -0.29 -4.91
CA LYS A 33 2.02 -0.77 -3.89
C LYS A 33 1.87 -2.26 -4.03
N GLN A 34 1.85 -2.96 -2.90
CA GLN A 34 1.71 -4.41 -2.85
C GLN A 34 0.49 -4.80 -2.03
N VAL A 35 -0.33 -5.70 -2.56
CA VAL A 35 -1.41 -6.32 -1.80
C VAL A 35 -0.82 -7.44 -0.93
N GLY A 36 -1.15 -7.42 0.35
CA GLY A 36 -0.64 -8.33 1.38
C GLY A 36 -1.68 -9.33 1.84
N SER A 37 -1.98 -9.36 3.14
CA SER A 37 -2.99 -10.24 3.73
C SER A 37 -4.34 -10.07 3.02
N ILE A 38 -5.02 -11.17 2.73
CA ILE A 38 -6.33 -11.19 2.06
C ILE A 38 -7.25 -12.11 2.85
N THR A 39 -8.49 -11.68 3.07
CA THR A 39 -9.55 -12.50 3.66
C THR A 39 -10.88 -12.15 3.00
N ALA A 40 -11.79 -13.13 2.90
CA ALA A 40 -13.14 -12.94 2.39
C ALA A 40 -14.14 -13.24 3.50
N SER A 41 -15.21 -12.47 3.54
CA SER A 41 -16.36 -12.77 4.39
C SER A 41 -17.19 -13.91 3.78
N GLU A 42 -18.13 -14.46 4.55
CA GLU A 42 -19.15 -15.39 4.02
C GLU A 42 -20.14 -14.69 3.07
N GLY A 43 -20.18 -13.36 3.09
CA GLY A 43 -21.02 -12.54 2.22
C GLY A 43 -20.23 -11.86 1.10
N ASN A 44 -20.65 -10.65 0.75
CA ASN A 44 -20.17 -9.92 -0.42
C ASN A 44 -18.94 -9.03 -0.18
N TRP A 45 -18.15 -9.29 0.86
CA TRP A 45 -17.00 -8.46 1.22
C TRP A 45 -15.69 -9.24 1.20
N ALA A 46 -14.62 -8.58 0.73
CA ALA A 46 -13.24 -9.00 0.92
C ALA A 46 -12.43 -7.89 1.58
N ALA A 47 -11.54 -8.23 2.50
CA ALA A 47 -10.64 -7.30 3.14
C ALA A 47 -9.21 -7.66 2.77
N PHE A 48 -8.39 -6.66 2.52
CA PHE A 48 -6.98 -6.86 2.18
C PHE A 48 -6.11 -5.72 2.68
N THR A 49 -4.82 -6.01 2.88
CA THR A 49 -3.85 -4.96 3.18
C THR A 49 -3.14 -4.46 1.92
N VAL A 50 -2.80 -3.18 1.90
CA VAL A 50 -1.98 -2.56 0.86
C VAL A 50 -0.75 -1.96 1.52
N SER A 51 0.43 -2.47 1.17
CA SER A 51 1.71 -1.87 1.57
C SER A 51 1.97 -0.62 0.73
N VAL A 52 2.17 0.51 1.41
CA VAL A 52 2.47 1.81 0.83
C VAL A 52 3.86 2.23 1.32
N GLN A 53 4.75 2.48 0.36
CA GLN A 53 6.11 2.93 0.66
C GLN A 53 6.10 4.38 1.17
N SER A 54 6.97 4.67 2.13
CA SER A 54 7.24 6.05 2.54
C SER A 54 8.07 6.77 1.46
N ASP A 55 7.92 8.09 1.36
CA ASP A 55 8.69 8.92 0.43
C ASP A 55 10.18 8.96 0.83
N PRO A 56 11.08 8.33 0.05
CA PRO A 56 12.48 8.17 0.42
C PRO A 56 13.25 9.49 0.36
N LEU A 57 12.71 10.54 -0.27
CA LEU A 57 13.35 11.85 -0.39
C LEU A 57 13.02 12.79 0.78
N LYS A 58 12.04 12.43 1.62
CA LYS A 58 11.64 13.21 2.80
C LYS A 58 12.26 12.67 4.08
N GLU A 59 12.02 11.40 4.37
CA GLU A 59 12.48 10.79 5.61
C GLU A 59 12.68 9.29 5.43
N ASN A 60 13.70 8.73 6.08
CA ASN A 60 13.93 7.30 6.08
C ASN A 60 12.94 6.60 7.02
N LYS A 61 11.74 6.34 6.52
CA LYS A 61 10.66 5.64 7.22
C LYS A 61 10.34 4.32 6.54
N PRO A 62 9.97 3.27 7.32
CA PRO A 62 9.51 2.03 6.73
C PRO A 62 8.20 2.24 5.95
N ALA A 63 7.86 1.29 5.09
CA ALA A 63 6.52 1.20 4.52
C ALA A 63 5.49 0.92 5.63
N HIS A 64 4.26 1.39 5.42
CA HIS A 64 3.12 1.03 6.27
C HIS A 64 2.10 0.21 5.46
N SER A 65 1.26 -0.55 6.18
CA SER A 65 0.21 -1.36 5.56
C SER A 65 -1.16 -0.80 5.93
N GLU A 66 -1.93 -0.45 4.91
CA GLU A 66 -3.29 0.05 5.04
C GLU A 66 -4.30 -1.09 4.91
N LEU A 67 -5.44 -1.02 5.59
CA LEU A 67 -6.57 -1.92 5.41
C LEU A 67 -7.55 -1.34 4.41
N HIS A 68 -7.93 -2.14 3.41
CA HIS A 68 -8.92 -1.82 2.39
C HIS A 68 -10.04 -2.85 2.39
N LEU A 69 -11.25 -2.39 2.09
CA LEU A 69 -12.46 -3.21 2.00
C LEU A 69 -13.00 -3.18 0.58
N LEU A 70 -13.18 -4.34 -0.04
CA LEU A 70 -13.73 -4.53 -1.38
C LEU A 70 -15.14 -5.09 -1.29
N ASN A 71 -16.07 -4.42 -1.96
CA ASN A 71 -17.38 -4.98 -2.29
C ASN A 71 -17.23 -5.89 -3.51
N LEU A 72 -17.56 -7.18 -3.38
CA LEU A 72 -17.33 -8.16 -4.45
C LEU A 72 -18.36 -8.03 -5.59
N ASP A 73 -19.54 -7.47 -5.35
CA ASP A 73 -20.57 -7.21 -6.36
C ASP A 73 -20.25 -5.94 -7.17
N THR A 74 -20.04 -4.80 -6.49
CA THR A 74 -19.81 -3.50 -7.16
C THR A 74 -18.37 -3.31 -7.63
N LYS A 75 -17.43 -4.12 -7.12
CA LYS A 75 -15.98 -3.97 -7.30
C LYS A 75 -15.40 -2.68 -6.73
N GLU A 76 -16.16 -1.97 -5.91
CA GLU A 76 -15.69 -0.76 -5.25
C GLU A 76 -14.79 -1.08 -4.06
N THR A 77 -13.66 -0.37 -3.98
CA THR A 77 -12.71 -0.47 -2.88
C THR A 77 -12.77 0.78 -2.02
N THR A 78 -12.90 0.58 -0.71
CA THR A 78 -12.93 1.64 0.29
C THR A 78 -11.70 1.52 1.19
N PRO A 79 -10.86 2.57 1.31
CA PRO A 79 -9.82 2.62 2.34
C PRO A 79 -10.48 2.62 3.72
N PHE A 80 -10.11 1.67 4.56
CA PHE A 80 -10.74 1.46 5.86
C PHE A 80 -9.85 1.96 7.01
N ILE A 81 -8.58 1.55 7.02
CA ILE A 81 -7.57 2.06 7.97
C ILE A 81 -6.34 2.47 7.17
N THR A 82 -6.03 3.75 7.14
CA THR A 82 -4.91 4.31 6.36
C THR A 82 -3.78 4.85 7.24
N SER A 83 -3.94 4.82 8.56
CA SER A 83 -2.96 5.29 9.52
C SER A 83 -2.36 4.13 10.33
N GLY A 84 -1.05 4.23 10.59
CA GLY A 84 -0.30 3.15 11.21
C GLY A 84 -0.10 1.96 10.26
N SER A 85 0.30 0.81 10.81
CA SER A 85 0.51 -0.40 10.04
C SER A 85 -0.41 -1.51 10.52
N VAL A 86 -1.19 -2.07 9.59
CA VAL A 86 -2.17 -3.13 9.82
C VAL A 86 -1.64 -4.47 9.32
N ARG A 87 -1.82 -5.51 10.13
CA ARG A 87 -1.53 -6.91 9.75
C ARG A 87 -2.53 -7.89 10.36
N SER A 88 -2.47 -9.15 9.94
CA SER A 88 -3.27 -10.25 10.50
C SER A 88 -4.77 -9.95 10.54
N ILE A 89 -5.32 -9.59 9.38
CA ILE A 89 -6.73 -9.22 9.23
C ILE A 89 -7.63 -10.47 9.23
N ALA A 90 -8.80 -10.36 9.82
CA ALA A 90 -9.83 -11.41 9.78
C ALA A 90 -11.22 -10.82 9.92
N PHE A 91 -12.19 -11.31 9.13
CA PHE A 91 -13.61 -11.11 9.43
C PHE A 91 -13.98 -11.92 10.67
N ARG A 92 -14.81 -11.34 11.55
CA ARG A 92 -15.33 -12.06 12.70
C ARG A 92 -16.56 -12.90 12.28
N PRO A 93 -16.57 -14.22 12.49
CA PRO A 93 -17.72 -15.06 12.13
C PRO A 93 -19.02 -14.61 12.81
N GLY A 94 -20.10 -14.49 12.05
CA GLY A 94 -21.41 -14.03 12.54
C GLY A 94 -21.44 -12.59 13.07
N LYS A 95 -20.40 -11.79 12.83
CA LYS A 95 -20.30 -10.39 13.25
C LYS A 95 -20.03 -9.51 12.04
N SER A 96 -20.56 -8.29 12.05
CA SER A 96 -20.35 -7.31 10.99
C SER A 96 -19.12 -6.44 11.29
N SER A 97 -17.96 -7.07 11.48
CA SER A 97 -16.71 -6.39 11.81
C SER A 97 -15.46 -7.16 11.39
N ILE A 98 -14.35 -6.44 11.31
CA ILE A 98 -13.01 -6.94 10.98
C ILE A 98 -12.12 -6.73 12.19
N THR A 99 -11.34 -7.75 12.53
CA THR A 99 -10.24 -7.65 13.50
C THR A 99 -8.91 -7.59 12.81
N PHE A 100 -7.95 -6.90 13.41
CA PHE A 100 -6.60 -6.78 12.90
C PHE A 100 -5.61 -6.44 14.02
N LEU A 101 -4.33 -6.68 13.76
CA LEU A 101 -3.25 -6.28 14.65
C LEU A 101 -2.65 -4.95 14.18
N SER A 102 -2.40 -4.07 15.13
CA SER A 102 -1.73 -2.78 14.91
C SER A 102 -1.03 -2.33 16.20
N ARG A 103 0.00 -1.51 16.06
CA ARG A 103 0.58 -0.75 17.18
C ARG A 103 0.29 0.73 16.94
N ARG A 104 -0.59 1.31 17.73
CA ARG A 104 -1.02 2.71 17.63
C ARG A 104 -0.38 3.57 18.72
N ALA A 105 -0.56 4.88 18.61
CA ALA A 105 -0.10 5.82 19.63
C ALA A 105 -0.79 5.50 20.97
N GLY A 106 0.00 5.38 22.03
CA GLY A 106 -0.48 4.96 23.35
C GLY A 106 -0.44 3.46 23.61
N ASP A 107 -0.08 2.63 22.62
CA ASP A 107 0.08 1.19 22.81
C ASP A 107 1.48 0.84 23.35
N ASN A 108 1.50 0.02 24.40
CA ASN A 108 2.71 -0.57 24.96
C ASN A 108 3.24 -1.69 24.05
N SER A 109 2.35 -2.43 23.40
CA SER A 109 2.70 -3.54 22.49
C SER A 109 1.77 -3.60 21.26
N THR A 110 1.95 -4.60 20.38
CA THR A 110 0.98 -4.82 19.29
C THR A 110 -0.34 -5.24 19.91
N SER A 111 -1.41 -4.50 19.59
CA SER A 111 -2.75 -4.76 20.12
C SER A 111 -3.68 -5.31 19.05
N LEU A 112 -4.70 -6.04 19.50
CA LEU A 112 -5.82 -6.48 18.68
C LEU A 112 -6.90 -5.40 18.67
N TYR A 113 -7.28 -5.00 17.46
CA TYR A 113 -8.30 -4.00 17.19
C TYR A 113 -9.49 -4.61 16.45
N GLU A 114 -10.64 -3.97 16.57
CA GLU A 114 -11.86 -4.27 15.84
C GLU A 114 -12.43 -3.01 15.19
N ILE A 115 -12.88 -3.13 13.94
CA ILE A 115 -13.61 -2.08 13.23
C ILE A 115 -14.92 -2.63 12.63
N PRO A 116 -16.08 -1.97 12.84
CA PRO A 116 -17.33 -2.36 12.20
C PRO A 116 -17.28 -2.22 10.67
N LEU A 117 -18.01 -3.07 9.94
CA LEU A 117 -18.14 -2.94 8.47
C LEU A 117 -18.89 -1.69 8.03
N ALA A 118 -19.67 -1.08 8.93
CA ALA A 118 -20.26 0.24 8.72
C ALA A 118 -19.21 1.38 8.76
N GLY A 119 -17.95 1.06 9.10
CA GLY A 119 -16.88 2.03 9.31
C GLY A 119 -16.88 2.60 10.72
N GLY A 120 -16.23 3.75 10.88
CA GLY A 120 -16.02 4.42 12.17
C GLY A 120 -14.61 4.21 12.72
N GLU A 121 -14.44 4.45 14.01
CA GLU A 121 -13.14 4.31 14.67
C GLU A 121 -12.92 2.87 15.13
N ALA A 122 -11.71 2.35 14.91
CA ALA A 122 -11.35 1.02 15.38
C ALA A 122 -11.10 1.03 16.90
N ALA A 123 -11.78 0.13 17.62
CA ALA A 123 -11.64 -0.02 19.05
C ALA A 123 -10.57 -1.07 19.39
N LYS A 124 -9.74 -0.78 20.40
CA LYS A 124 -8.82 -1.78 20.97
C LYS A 124 -9.65 -2.80 21.76
N ILE A 125 -9.48 -4.08 21.46
CA ILE A 125 -10.19 -5.17 22.16
C ILE A 125 -9.27 -6.00 23.04
N TYR A 126 -7.96 -6.03 22.76
CA TYR A 126 -6.99 -6.72 23.60
C TYR A 126 -5.56 -6.19 23.36
N GLU A 127 -4.73 -6.20 24.40
CA GLU A 127 -3.32 -5.87 24.36
C GLU A 127 -2.56 -6.79 25.32
N PHE A 128 -1.36 -7.22 24.94
CA PHE A 128 -0.46 -7.93 25.84
C PHE A 128 0.43 -6.92 26.60
N ASP A 129 0.77 -7.22 27.84
CA ASP A 129 1.69 -6.38 28.64
C ASP A 129 3.09 -6.28 28.00
N TYR A 130 3.51 -7.32 27.29
CA TYR A 130 4.83 -7.42 26.64
C TYR A 130 4.69 -7.74 25.16
N SER A 131 5.60 -7.20 24.35
CA SER A 131 5.73 -7.64 22.96
C SER A 131 6.42 -9.01 22.95
N ILE A 132 5.79 -9.97 22.29
CA ILE A 132 6.48 -11.18 21.82
C ILE A 132 7.30 -10.89 20.57
#